data_AF-A0A6V7JRM1-F1
#
_entry.id   AF-A0A6V7JRM1-F1
#
_cell.length_a   1.000
_cell.length_b   1.000
_cell.length_c   1.000
_cell.angle_alpha   90.00
_cell.angle_beta   90.00
_cell.angle_gamma   90.00
#
_symmetry.space_group_name_H-M   'P 1'
#
loop_
_entity.id
_entity.type
_entity.pdbx_description
1 polymer ?
#
loop_
_entity_poly.entity_id
_entity_poly.type
_entity_poly.pdbx_seq_one_letter_code
_entity_poly.pdbx_strand_id
1 'polypeptide(L)'
;RGFVLNLGANVLGPMIIFPRTVIGWNIASTDDINEDSLALFKLLDPKPDIILLGLDKEYPRDTPFLRRFKELAQNLNVTYEILPVDKACTTFNFLNAEKRYAVGALLPPQQLDYTNEDNLIDMGVRRYLYQPWEDTEEFEDDDNIQNKWMPKDYKKLIEDSK
;
A
#
# COMPACT_ATOMS: atom_id res chain seq x y z
N ARG A 1 -4.63 -7.08 8.84
CA ARG A 1 -4.17 -6.78 7.47
C ARG A 1 -3.52 -5.41 7.49
N GLY A 2 -2.48 -5.16 6.71
CA GLY A 2 -1.65 -3.98 6.89
C GLY A 2 -0.53 -3.87 5.86
N PHE A 3 0.40 -2.97 6.12
CA PHE A 3 1.51 -2.62 5.24
C PHE A 3 2.85 -2.94 5.91
N VAL A 4 3.80 -3.41 5.10
CA VAL A 4 5.21 -3.58 5.50
C VAL A 4 6.00 -2.44 4.87
N LEU A 5 6.72 -1.69 5.68
CA LEU A 5 7.57 -0.58 5.24
C LEU A 5 9.02 -1.04 5.09
N ASN A 6 9.81 -0.33 4.26
CA ASN A 6 11.20 -0.69 3.94
C ASN A 6 12.14 -0.81 5.16
N LEU A 7 11.78 -0.21 6.30
CA LEU A 7 12.54 -0.27 7.56
C LEU A 7 12.15 -1.48 8.45
N GLY A 8 11.39 -2.44 7.92
CA GLY A 8 10.89 -3.59 8.68
C GLY A 8 9.72 -3.26 9.62
N ALA A 9 9.21 -2.01 9.58
CA ALA A 9 8.06 -1.60 10.37
C ALA A 9 6.76 -2.11 9.75
N ASN A 10 5.90 -2.70 10.58
CA ASN A 10 4.59 -3.20 10.18
C ASN A 10 3.50 -2.27 10.71
N VAL A 11 2.66 -1.76 9.80
CA VAL A 11 1.50 -0.94 10.14
C VAL A 11 0.23 -1.76 9.92
N LEU A 12 -0.53 -1.99 10.99
CA LEU A 12 -1.79 -2.72 10.91
C LEU A 12 -2.95 -1.75 10.64
N GLY A 13 -3.77 -2.09 9.65
CA GLY A 13 -4.96 -1.31 9.29
C GLY A 13 -4.71 -0.18 8.30
N PRO A 14 -5.72 0.69 8.10
CA PRO A 14 -5.63 1.88 7.26
C PRO A 14 -4.58 2.85 7.78
N MET A 15 -3.91 3.54 6.86
CA MET A 15 -2.82 4.46 7.23
C MET A 15 -2.74 5.67 6.31
N ILE A 16 -2.17 6.75 6.83
CA ILE A 16 -1.72 7.90 6.06
C ILE A 16 -0.20 7.90 6.06
N ILE A 17 0.41 7.90 4.87
CA ILE A 17 1.86 7.87 4.67
C ILE A 17 2.35 9.19 4.06
N PHE A 18 3.44 9.68 4.63
CA PHE A 18 4.21 10.84 4.20
C PHE A 18 5.63 10.39 3.82
N PRO A 19 6.43 11.23 3.13
CA PRO A 19 7.80 10.88 2.74
C PRO A 19 8.69 10.38 3.89
N ARG A 20 8.45 10.84 5.12
CA ARG A 20 9.29 10.55 6.29
C ARG A 20 8.53 9.94 7.47
N THR A 21 7.20 9.89 7.43
CA THR A 21 6.38 9.50 8.57
C THR A 21 5.17 8.72 8.12
N VAL A 22 4.62 7.91 9.03
CA VAL A 22 3.36 7.18 8.83
C VAL A 22 2.49 7.40 10.06
N ILE A 23 1.18 7.51 9.84
CA ILE A 23 0.19 7.72 10.89
C ILE A 23 -0.95 6.71 10.66
N GLY A 24 -1.44 6.09 11.72
CA GLY A 24 -2.62 5.23 11.64
C GLY A 24 -3.85 6.07 11.26
N TRP A 25 -4.63 5.61 10.28
CA TRP A 25 -5.85 6.28 9.87
C TRP A 25 -7.03 5.64 10.58
N ASN A 26 -7.71 6.41 11.44
CA ASN A 26 -8.77 5.90 12.32
C ASN A 26 -10.09 5.72 11.56
N ILE A 27 -10.13 4.73 10.66
CA ILE A 27 -11.33 4.27 9.95
C ILE A 27 -11.38 2.74 10.02
N ALA A 28 -12.56 2.15 10.20
CA ALA A 28 -12.75 0.70 10.15
C ALA A 28 -13.15 0.24 8.74
N SER A 29 -13.89 1.07 8.01
CA SER A 29 -14.28 0.83 6.62
C SER A 29 -14.27 2.12 5.78
N THR A 30 -14.52 1.98 4.48
CA THR A 30 -14.67 3.12 3.56
C THR A 30 -15.90 3.99 3.87
N ASP A 31 -16.88 3.47 4.62
CA ASP A 31 -18.06 4.24 5.05
C ASP A 31 -17.72 5.26 6.14
N ASP A 32 -16.66 5.02 6.91
CA ASP A 32 -16.16 5.91 7.96
C ASP A 32 -15.39 7.12 7.41
N ILE A 33 -15.18 7.16 6.08
CA ILE A 33 -14.53 8.29 5.43
C ILE A 33 -15.50 9.48 5.40
N ASN A 34 -15.24 10.42 6.30
CA ASN A 34 -15.99 11.65 6.52
C ASN A 34 -15.03 12.84 6.73
N GLU A 35 -15.59 14.02 7.00
CA GLU A 35 -14.79 15.23 7.18
C GLU A 35 -13.78 15.14 8.33
N ASP A 36 -14.12 14.49 9.42
CA ASP A 36 -13.25 14.33 10.59
C ASP A 36 -12.09 13.39 10.27
N SER A 37 -12.37 12.26 9.60
CA SER A 37 -11.33 11.33 9.15
C SER A 37 -10.33 11.95 8.17
N LEU A 38 -10.76 13.01 7.45
CA LEU A 38 -9.97 13.73 6.46
C LEU A 38 -9.43 15.07 6.99
N ALA A 39 -9.71 15.41 8.25
CA ALA A 39 -9.35 16.69 8.85
C ALA A 39 -7.84 16.94 8.84
N LEU A 40 -7.03 15.87 8.96
CA LEU A 40 -5.57 15.95 8.90
C LEU A 40 -5.09 16.66 7.62
N PHE A 41 -5.72 16.41 6.47
CA PHE A 41 -5.35 17.04 5.20
C PHE A 41 -5.53 18.55 5.20
N LYS A 42 -6.47 19.08 6.01
CA LYS A 42 -6.72 20.52 6.17
C LYS A 42 -5.62 21.20 7.00
N LEU A 43 -4.83 20.43 7.75
CA LEU A 43 -3.79 20.92 8.66
C LEU A 43 -2.38 20.82 8.09
N LEU A 44 -2.21 20.26 6.89
CA LEU A 44 -0.90 20.09 6.27
C LEU A 44 -0.35 21.43 5.76
N ASP A 45 0.82 21.81 6.28
CA ASP A 45 1.62 22.94 5.80
C ASP A 45 3.10 22.50 5.69
N PRO A 46 3.74 22.53 4.50
CA PRO A 46 3.18 22.94 3.21
C PRO A 46 2.04 22.05 2.74
N LYS A 47 1.26 22.52 1.74
CA LYS A 47 0.25 21.68 1.09
C LYS A 47 0.93 20.58 0.25
N PRO A 48 0.42 19.34 0.27
CA PRO A 48 0.93 18.28 -0.60
C PRO A 48 0.71 18.61 -2.07
N ASP A 49 1.68 18.22 -2.91
CA ASP A 49 1.58 18.35 -4.37
C ASP A 49 0.47 17.44 -4.90
N ILE A 50 0.34 16.27 -4.29
CA ILE A 50 -0.63 15.24 -4.65
C ILE A 50 -1.03 14.38 -3.44
N ILE A 51 -2.32 14.07 -3.35
CA ILE A 51 -2.87 13.08 -2.40
C ILE A 51 -3.30 11.83 -3.16
N LEU A 52 -2.76 10.68 -2.79
CA LEU A 52 -3.15 9.38 -3.33
C LEU A 52 -4.14 8.71 -2.38
N LEU A 53 -5.34 8.39 -2.86
CA LEU A 53 -6.28 7.53 -2.14
C LEU A 53 -6.15 6.10 -2.67
N GLY A 54 -5.50 5.24 -1.90
CA GLY A 54 -5.31 3.82 -2.17
C GLY A 54 -6.48 3.01 -1.63
N LEU A 55 -7.29 2.44 -2.50
CA LEU A 55 -8.48 1.67 -2.16
C LEU A 55 -8.17 0.18 -2.03
N ASP A 56 -8.85 -0.46 -1.09
CA ASP A 56 -8.74 -1.90 -0.80
C ASP A 56 -9.35 -2.80 -1.87
N LYS A 57 -10.19 -2.23 -2.75
CA LYS A 57 -10.83 -2.84 -3.92
C LYS A 57 -11.36 -1.75 -4.85
N GLU A 58 -11.96 -2.15 -5.98
CA GLU A 58 -12.67 -1.23 -6.85
C GLU A 58 -14.04 -0.83 -6.29
N TYR A 59 -14.38 0.45 -6.45
CA TYR A 59 -15.66 1.01 -6.05
C TYR A 59 -16.30 1.76 -7.23
N PRO A 60 -17.65 1.75 -7.35
CA PRO A 60 -18.36 2.57 -8.32
C PRO A 60 -18.02 4.05 -8.16
N ARG A 61 -17.95 4.80 -9.27
CA ARG A 61 -17.57 6.22 -9.26
C ARG A 61 -18.46 7.11 -8.39
N ASP A 62 -19.72 6.74 -8.24
CA ASP A 62 -20.75 7.49 -7.51
C ASP A 62 -20.81 7.15 -6.01
N THR A 63 -19.85 6.37 -5.51
CA THR A 63 -19.82 5.98 -4.10
C THR A 63 -19.70 7.24 -3.21
N PRO A 64 -20.54 7.40 -2.16
CA PRO A 64 -20.61 8.63 -1.37
C PRO A 64 -19.27 9.10 -0.81
N PHE A 65 -18.44 8.19 -0.30
CA PHE A 65 -17.15 8.56 0.28
C PHE A 65 -16.16 9.12 -0.76
N LEU A 66 -16.20 8.60 -2.00
CA LEU A 66 -15.36 9.11 -3.09
C LEU A 66 -15.75 10.53 -3.45
N ARG A 67 -17.05 10.83 -3.48
CA ARG A 67 -17.53 12.20 -3.71
C ARG A 67 -17.03 13.15 -2.62
N ARG A 68 -17.18 12.78 -1.34
CA ARG A 68 -16.68 13.58 -0.20
C ARG A 68 -15.17 13.83 -0.28
N PHE A 69 -14.41 12.79 -0.61
CA PHE A 69 -12.96 12.92 -0.77
C PHE A 69 -12.58 13.89 -1.90
N LYS A 70 -13.26 13.79 -3.06
CA LYS A 70 -13.05 14.71 -4.20
C LYS A 70 -13.39 16.15 -3.83
N GLU A 71 -14.52 16.38 -3.16
CA GLU A 71 -14.95 17.69 -2.68
C GLU A 71 -13.91 18.28 -1.71
N LEU A 72 -13.40 17.48 -0.77
CA LEU A 72 -12.35 17.90 0.15
C LEU A 72 -11.05 18.27 -0.59
N ALA A 73 -10.60 17.44 -1.51
CA ALA A 73 -9.37 17.70 -2.26
C ALA A 73 -9.49 18.96 -3.14
N GLN A 74 -10.66 19.18 -3.75
CA GLN A 74 -10.98 20.40 -4.48
C GLN A 74 -10.96 21.64 -3.56
N ASN A 75 -11.58 21.56 -2.39
CA ASN A 75 -11.60 22.64 -1.41
C ASN A 75 -10.20 23.00 -0.88
N LEU A 76 -9.31 22.01 -0.79
CA LEU A 76 -7.91 22.23 -0.40
C LEU A 76 -7.05 22.78 -1.54
N ASN A 77 -7.54 22.74 -2.78
CA ASN A 77 -6.81 23.05 -4.01
C ASN A 77 -5.55 22.18 -4.15
N VAL A 78 -5.71 20.87 -3.97
CA VAL A 78 -4.64 19.87 -4.04
C VAL A 78 -4.96 18.84 -5.11
N THR A 79 -3.95 18.44 -5.89
CA THR A 79 -4.10 17.36 -6.88
C THR A 79 -4.37 16.05 -6.16
N TYR A 80 -5.24 15.20 -6.71
CA TYR A 80 -5.50 13.89 -6.11
C TYR A 80 -5.61 12.80 -7.17
N GLU A 81 -5.26 11.59 -6.78
CA GLU A 81 -5.50 10.37 -7.55
C GLU A 81 -6.17 9.31 -6.67
N ILE A 82 -7.08 8.56 -7.26
CA ILE A 82 -7.79 7.46 -6.61
C ILE A 82 -7.41 6.20 -7.36
N LEU A 83 -6.72 5.28 -6.69
CA LEU A 83 -6.11 4.10 -7.29
C LEU A 83 -6.37 2.87 -6.42
N PRO A 84 -6.33 1.66 -7.00
CA PRO A 84 -6.08 0.44 -6.24
C PRO A 84 -4.83 0.58 -5.36
N VAL A 85 -4.86 0.00 -4.16
CA VAL A 85 -3.82 0.20 -3.14
C VAL A 85 -2.41 -0.22 -3.58
N ASP A 86 -2.28 -1.28 -4.36
CA ASP A 86 -1.03 -1.74 -4.99
C ASP A 86 -0.44 -0.65 -5.88
N LYS A 87 -1.25 -0.08 -6.78
CA LYS A 87 -0.85 1.02 -7.67
C LYS A 87 -0.55 2.29 -6.88
N ALA A 88 -1.35 2.60 -5.87
CA ALA A 88 -1.11 3.76 -5.00
C ALA A 88 0.24 3.67 -4.28
N CYS A 89 0.62 2.47 -3.79
CA CYS A 89 1.92 2.25 -3.16
C CYS A 89 3.07 2.47 -4.16
N THR A 90 2.95 1.93 -5.38
CA THR A 90 3.95 2.11 -6.44
C THR A 90 4.10 3.59 -6.83
N THR A 91 2.99 4.28 -7.08
CA THR A 91 2.99 5.72 -7.40
C THR A 91 3.58 6.54 -6.26
N PHE A 92 3.23 6.25 -5.01
CA PHE A 92 3.80 6.93 -3.84
C PHE A 92 5.32 6.77 -3.79
N ASN A 93 5.82 5.54 -3.94
CA ASN A 93 7.25 5.26 -3.92
C ASN A 93 8.00 6.01 -5.03
N PHE A 94 7.43 6.04 -6.23
CA PHE A 94 7.99 6.78 -7.37
C PHE A 94 8.06 8.29 -7.08
N LEU A 95 6.95 8.90 -6.65
CA LEU A 95 6.90 10.34 -6.35
C LEU A 95 7.84 10.71 -5.19
N ASN A 96 7.95 9.84 -4.18
CA ASN A 96 8.87 10.03 -3.07
C ASN A 96 10.34 9.97 -3.54
N ALA A 97 10.67 9.07 -4.47
CA ALA A 97 12.00 9.00 -5.08
C ALA A 97 12.33 10.26 -5.91
N GLU A 98 11.33 10.85 -6.58
CA GLU A 98 11.44 12.14 -7.27
C GLU A 98 11.50 13.35 -6.31
N LYS A 99 11.46 13.13 -4.98
CA LYS A 99 11.41 14.17 -3.95
C LYS A 99 10.21 15.11 -4.08
N ARG A 100 9.11 14.62 -4.64
CA ARG A 100 7.83 15.34 -4.66
C ARG A 100 7.10 15.13 -3.35
N TYR A 101 6.37 16.15 -2.88
CA TYR A 101 5.65 16.06 -1.63
C TYR A 101 4.29 15.39 -1.83
N ALA A 102 4.33 14.06 -1.95
CA ALA A 102 3.15 13.21 -2.06
C ALA A 102 2.69 12.68 -0.70
N VAL A 103 1.38 12.52 -0.51
CA VAL A 103 0.78 11.91 0.68
C VAL A 103 -0.17 10.80 0.25
N GLY A 104 -0.08 9.63 0.88
CA GLY A 104 -0.98 8.50 0.59
C GLY A 104 -1.95 8.25 1.74
N ALA A 105 -3.25 8.19 1.48
CA ALA A 105 -4.25 7.57 2.36
C ALA A 105 -4.57 6.17 1.84
N LEU A 106 -4.13 5.15 2.56
CA LEU A 106 -4.12 3.77 2.06
C LEU A 106 -4.99 2.87 2.94
N LEU A 107 -5.93 2.18 2.30
CA LEU A 107 -6.69 1.08 2.89
C LEU A 107 -6.00 -0.25 2.56
N PRO A 108 -5.74 -1.13 3.54
CA PRO A 108 -5.11 -2.41 3.27
C PRO A 108 -6.03 -3.28 2.40
N PRO A 109 -5.48 -4.05 1.44
CA PRO A 109 -6.29 -4.82 0.51
C PRO A 109 -7.15 -5.87 1.23
N GLN A 110 -8.38 -6.10 0.73
CA GLN A 110 -9.26 -7.14 1.30
C GLN A 110 -8.79 -8.55 0.94
N GLN A 111 -8.16 -8.70 -0.22
CA GLN A 111 -7.56 -9.93 -0.71
C GLN A 111 -6.18 -9.59 -1.25
N LEU A 112 -5.17 -10.37 -0.87
CA LEU A 112 -3.88 -10.29 -1.54
C LEU A 112 -4.05 -10.99 -2.88
N ASP A 113 -3.76 -10.27 -3.96
CA ASP A 113 -3.76 -10.86 -5.28
C ASP A 113 -2.49 -11.71 -5.44
N TYR A 114 -2.64 -13.00 -5.15
CA TYR A 114 -1.60 -14.01 -5.32
C TYR A 114 -1.44 -14.47 -6.77
N THR A 115 -2.26 -13.95 -7.71
CA THR A 115 -2.16 -14.34 -9.12
C THR A 115 -1.13 -13.51 -9.89
N ASN A 116 -0.76 -12.35 -9.33
CA ASN A 116 0.27 -11.51 -9.91
C ASN A 116 1.67 -12.01 -9.50
N GLU A 117 2.37 -12.63 -10.45
CA GLU A 117 3.73 -13.16 -10.25
C GLU A 117 4.69 -12.11 -9.69
N ASP A 118 4.57 -10.84 -10.10
CA ASP A 118 5.41 -9.75 -9.59
C ASP A 118 5.19 -9.52 -8.09
N ASN A 119 3.94 -9.61 -7.62
CA ASN A 119 3.60 -9.47 -6.19
C ASN A 119 4.11 -10.68 -5.39
N LEU A 120 4.04 -11.88 -5.96
CA LEU A 120 4.58 -13.10 -5.33
C LEU A 120 6.10 -13.05 -5.22
N ILE A 121 6.79 -12.62 -6.28
CA ILE A 121 8.24 -12.47 -6.33
C ILE A 121 8.68 -11.40 -5.32
N ASP A 122 8.04 -10.22 -5.31
CA ASP A 122 8.35 -9.17 -4.34
C ASP A 122 8.14 -9.66 -2.89
N MET A 123 7.06 -10.39 -2.63
CA MET A 123 6.81 -10.95 -1.30
C MET A 123 7.84 -12.01 -0.90
N GLY A 124 8.24 -12.89 -1.82
CA GLY A 124 9.26 -13.92 -1.59
C GLY A 124 10.64 -13.33 -1.34
N VAL A 125 11.05 -12.38 -2.19
CA VAL A 125 12.32 -11.65 -2.07
C VAL A 125 12.35 -10.84 -0.77
N ARG A 126 11.28 -10.10 -0.43
CA ARG A 126 11.20 -9.37 0.84
C ARG A 126 11.25 -10.31 2.03
N ARG A 127 10.48 -11.40 2.00
CA ARG A 127 10.54 -12.40 3.08
C ARG A 127 11.95 -12.92 3.27
N TYR A 128 12.73 -13.12 2.20
CA TYR A 128 14.11 -13.58 2.28
C TYR A 128 15.09 -12.51 2.78
N LEU A 129 15.04 -11.30 2.23
CA LEU A 129 15.95 -10.21 2.59
C LEU A 129 15.77 -9.73 4.04
N TYR A 130 14.58 -9.89 4.60
CA TYR A 130 14.25 -9.44 5.96
C TYR A 130 14.17 -10.60 6.98
N GLN A 131 14.65 -11.80 6.66
CA GLN A 131 14.80 -12.85 7.68
C GLN A 131 15.87 -12.42 8.68
N PRO A 132 15.72 -12.76 9.97
CA PRO A 132 16.81 -12.64 10.92
C PRO A 132 18.06 -13.34 10.37
N TRP A 133 19.22 -12.69 10.47
CA TRP A 133 20.53 -13.21 10.04
C TRP A 133 20.91 -14.54 10.73
N GLU A 134 20.21 -14.91 11.79
CA GLU A 134 20.35 -16.18 12.52
C GLU A 134 19.64 -17.34 11.81
N ASP A 135 18.68 -17.05 10.91
CA ASP A 135 17.90 -18.03 10.16
C ASP A 135 18.39 -18.21 8.71
N THR A 136 19.46 -17.51 8.30
CA THR A 136 20.03 -17.67 6.95
C THR A 136 20.86 -18.94 6.89
N GLU A 137 20.25 -20.04 6.42
CA GLU A 137 21.00 -21.23 6.00
C GLU A 137 22.03 -20.83 4.91
N GLU A 138 23.29 -21.23 5.08
CA GLU A 138 24.36 -20.95 4.12
C GLU A 138 23.98 -21.45 2.72
N PHE A 139 24.26 -20.61 1.71
CA PHE A 139 23.96 -20.89 0.32
C PHE A 139 24.84 -22.06 -0.19
N GLU A 140 24.31 -23.28 -0.15
CA GLU A 140 24.72 -24.26 -1.15
C GLU A 140 24.00 -23.90 -2.46
N ASP A 141 24.75 -23.88 -3.58
CA ASP A 141 24.26 -23.60 -4.93
C ASP A 141 23.14 -24.58 -5.29
N ASP A 142 21.91 -24.25 -4.88
CA ASP A 142 20.74 -25.06 -5.11
C ASP A 142 19.97 -24.42 -6.26
N ASP A 143 19.93 -25.08 -7.43
CA ASP A 143 19.17 -24.66 -8.62
C ASP A 143 17.66 -24.44 -8.35
N ASN A 144 17.22 -24.66 -7.11
CA ASN A 144 15.85 -24.56 -6.65
C ASN A 144 15.54 -23.37 -5.72
N ILE A 145 16.36 -22.32 -5.79
CA ILE A 145 16.22 -21.09 -5.01
C ILE A 145 14.77 -20.55 -5.01
N GLN A 146 14.08 -20.61 -6.15
CA GLN A 146 12.68 -20.18 -6.29
C GLN A 146 11.70 -20.92 -5.35
N ASN A 147 11.88 -22.23 -5.14
CA ASN A 147 11.01 -22.98 -4.22
C ASN A 147 11.28 -22.63 -2.74
N LYS A 148 12.48 -22.13 -2.42
CA LYS A 148 12.85 -21.70 -1.06
C LYS A 148 12.32 -20.30 -0.75
N TRP A 149 12.24 -19.43 -1.76
CA TRP A 149 11.77 -18.05 -1.63
C TRP A 149 10.24 -17.91 -1.67
N MET A 150 9.54 -18.83 -2.34
CA MET A 150 8.10 -18.75 -2.52
C MET A 150 7.30 -19.47 -1.40
N PRO A 151 6.08 -19.01 -1.08
CA PRO A 151 5.19 -19.72 -0.17
C PRO A 151 4.96 -21.17 -0.62
N LYS A 152 4.87 -22.14 0.32
CA LYS A 152 4.80 -23.58 -0.01
C LYS A 152 3.70 -23.98 -1.02
N ASP A 153 2.64 -23.18 -1.13
CA ASP A 153 1.49 -23.43 -2.01
C ASP A 153 1.47 -22.57 -3.29
N TYR A 154 2.53 -21.82 -3.60
CA TYR A 154 2.54 -20.84 -4.70
C TYR A 154 2.25 -21.48 -6.08
N LYS A 155 2.71 -22.70 -6.32
CA LYS A 155 2.47 -23.41 -7.60
C LYS A 155 0.99 -23.69 -7.83
N LYS A 156 0.27 -24.06 -6.76
CA LYS A 156 -1.18 -24.30 -6.81
C LYS A 156 -1.95 -23.01 -7.06
N LEU A 157 -1.48 -21.91 -6.47
CA LEU A 157 -2.07 -20.58 -6.66
C LEU A 157 -1.92 -20.03 -8.08
N ILE A 158 -0.81 -20.37 -8.78
CA ILE A 158 -0.57 -20.01 -10.18
C ILE A 158 -1.37 -20.90 -11.16
N GLU A 159 -1.63 -22.15 -10.80
CA GLU A 159 -2.47 -23.06 -11.59
C GLU A 159 -3.95 -22.67 -11.51
N ASP A 160 -4.44 -22.26 -10.34
CA ASP A 160 -5.83 -21.82 -10.13
C ASP A 160 -6.13 -20.45 -10.79
N SER A 161 -5.10 -19.74 -11.28
CA SER A 161 -5.23 -18.44 -11.96
C SER A 161 -5.22 -18.51 -13.50
N LYS A 162 -5.12 -19.70 -14.09
CA LYS A 162 -5.16 -19.94 -15.54
C LYS A 162 -6.54 -20.44 -16.00
#